data_AF-A0A0D2UJG5-F1
#
_entry.id   AF-A0A0D2UJG5-F1
#
_cell.length_a   1.000
_cell.length_b   1.000
_cell.length_c   1.000
_cell.angle_alpha   90.00
_cell.angle_beta   90.00
_cell.angle_gamma   90.00
#
_symmetry.space_group_name_H-M   'P 1'
#
loop_
_entity.id
_entity.type
_entity.pdbx_description
1 polymer ?
#
loop_
_entity_poly.entity_id
_entity_poly.type
_entity_poly.pdbx_seq_one_letter_code
_entity_poly.pdbx_strand_id
1 'polypeptide(L)'
;MIVEMIKWGFQEGKTLFGFGYDFRQSNGLQDKLDRLAAKLESVNKASGGKKINIISHSMGGLLVKCFMGLHSDVFEKYVKN
;
A
#
# COMPACT_ATOMS: atom_id res chain seq x y z
N MET A 1 13.94 8.64 4.14
CA MET A 1 12.53 8.83 3.73
C MET A 1 11.61 8.92 4.94
N ILE A 2 11.47 7.87 5.77
CA ILE A 2 10.54 7.87 6.93
C ILE A 2 10.78 9.04 7.89
N VAL A 3 12.05 9.28 8.30
CA VAL A 3 12.43 10.41 9.17
C VAL A 3 11.95 11.77 8.61
N GLU A 4 12.08 11.99 7.31
CA GLU A 4 11.63 13.23 6.67
C GLU A 4 10.11 13.34 6.64
N MET A 5 9.40 12.23 6.38
CA MET A 5 7.93 12.23 6.45
C MET A 5 7.43 12.56 7.85
N ILE A 6 8.09 12.05 8.90
CA ILE A 6 7.76 12.40 10.28
C ILE A 6 7.96 13.90 10.52
N LYS A 7 9.06 14.49 10.04
CA LYS A 7 9.28 15.95 10.12
C LYS A 7 8.19 16.74 9.38
N TRP A 8 7.63 16.19 8.31
CA TRP A 8 6.49 16.79 7.58
C TRP A 8 5.13 16.55 8.26
N GLY A 9 5.09 15.93 9.44
CA GLY A 9 3.87 15.76 10.24
C GLY A 9 3.16 14.42 10.05
N PHE A 10 3.74 13.47 9.32
CA PHE A 10 3.20 12.11 9.26
C PHE A 10 3.45 11.35 10.58
N GLN A 11 2.53 10.44 10.92
CA GLN A 11 2.57 9.67 12.16
C GLN A 11 2.54 8.18 11.85
N GLU A 12 3.56 7.44 12.28
CA GLU A 12 3.61 5.99 12.12
C GLU A 12 2.39 5.32 12.76
N GLY A 13 1.79 4.36 12.04
CA GLY A 13 0.60 3.65 12.50
C GLY A 13 -0.71 4.44 12.46
N LYS A 14 -0.68 5.72 12.07
CA LYS A 14 -1.89 6.57 11.95
C LYS A 14 -2.06 7.20 10.57
N THR A 15 -1.01 7.81 10.03
CA THR A 15 -1.01 8.40 8.68
C THR A 15 0.17 7.95 7.82
N LEU A 16 1.12 7.21 8.41
CA LEU A 16 2.25 6.58 7.75
C LEU A 16 2.27 5.09 8.08
N PHE A 17 2.25 4.26 7.04
CA PHE A 17 2.11 2.82 7.17
C PHE A 17 3.12 2.10 6.29
N GLY A 18 3.74 1.05 6.85
CA GLY A 18 4.55 0.10 6.09
C GLY A 18 3.73 -1.10 5.61
N PHE A 19 4.17 -1.68 4.49
CA PHE A 19 3.71 -2.98 4.01
C PHE A 19 4.93 -3.84 3.65
N GLY A 20 5.32 -4.73 4.57
CA GLY A 20 6.36 -5.72 4.34
C GLY A 20 5.78 -6.99 3.71
N TYR A 21 6.53 -7.61 2.81
CA TYR A 21 6.17 -8.86 2.15
C TYR A 21 7.42 -9.72 1.89
N ASP A 22 7.22 -11.01 1.66
CA ASP A 22 8.33 -11.89 1.23
C ASP A 22 8.65 -11.63 -0.25
N PHE A 23 9.75 -10.91 -0.46
CA PHE A 23 10.24 -10.52 -1.79
C PHE A 23 10.86 -11.68 -2.57
N ARG A 24 11.06 -12.84 -1.95
CA ARG A 24 11.55 -14.06 -2.64
C ARG A 24 10.44 -14.74 -3.45
N GLN A 25 9.18 -14.41 -3.16
CA GLN A 25 8.00 -14.97 -3.82
C GLN A 25 7.51 -14.07 -4.96
N SER A 26 6.77 -14.66 -5.91
CA SER A 26 6.14 -13.94 -7.02
C SER A 26 5.34 -12.71 -6.55
N ASN A 27 5.37 -11.64 -7.35
CA ASN A 27 4.58 -10.44 -7.11
C ASN A 27 3.08 -10.66 -7.35
N GLY A 28 2.73 -11.67 -8.16
CA GLY A 28 1.34 -12.05 -8.43
C GLY A 28 0.79 -13.15 -7.51
N LEU A 29 1.49 -13.48 -6.41
CA LEU A 29 1.01 -14.49 -5.47
C LEU A 29 -0.27 -14.02 -4.78
N GLN A 30 -1.36 -14.78 -4.90
CA GLN A 30 -2.69 -14.39 -4.43
C GLN A 30 -2.71 -13.98 -2.95
N ASP A 31 -2.14 -14.78 -2.05
CA ASP A 31 -2.07 -14.47 -0.61
C ASP A 31 -1.41 -13.10 -0.33
N LYS A 32 -0.37 -12.75 -1.10
CA LYS A 32 0.32 -11.46 -0.97
C LYS A 32 -0.57 -10.30 -1.42
N LEU A 33 -1.32 -10.48 -2.52
CA LEU A 33 -2.24 -9.49 -3.04
C LEU A 33 -3.44 -9.31 -2.11
N ASP A 34 -3.99 -10.39 -1.55
CA ASP A 34 -5.09 -10.34 -0.58
C ASP A 34 -4.68 -9.58 0.69
N ARG A 35 -3.45 -9.83 1.18
CA ARG A 35 -2.88 -9.08 2.31
C ARG A 35 -2.68 -7.61 1.98
N LEU A 36 -2.29 -7.26 0.76
CA LEU A 36 -2.18 -5.87 0.33
C LEU A 36 -3.57 -5.20 0.28
N ALA A 37 -4.59 -5.88 -0.26
CA ALA A 37 -5.97 -5.40 -0.27
C ALA A 37 -6.50 -5.12 1.16
N ALA A 38 -6.34 -6.09 2.06
CA ALA A 38 -6.72 -5.95 3.47
C ALA A 38 -5.96 -4.80 4.15
N LYS A 39 -4.68 -4.61 3.82
CA LYS A 39 -3.89 -3.49 4.34
C LYS A 39 -4.42 -2.14 3.85
N LEU A 40 -4.76 -2.02 2.57
CA LEU A 40 -5.31 -0.78 2.01
C LEU A 40 -6.64 -0.42 2.67
N GLU A 41 -7.53 -1.38 2.89
CA GLU A 41 -8.79 -1.15 3.61
C GLU A 41 -8.53 -0.68 5.06
N SER A 42 -7.63 -1.35 5.77
CA SER A 42 -7.25 -0.99 7.14
C SER A 42 -6.68 0.43 7.22
N VAL A 43 -5.78 0.79 6.30
CA VAL A 43 -5.18 2.14 6.23
C VAL A 43 -6.22 3.20 5.88
N ASN A 44 -7.12 2.92 4.94
CA ASN A 44 -8.18 3.83 4.56
C ASN A 44 -9.10 4.14 5.76
N LYS A 45 -9.53 3.11 6.50
CA LYS A 45 -10.31 3.25 7.72
C LYS A 45 -9.56 4.06 8.79
N ALA A 46 -8.30 3.74 9.06
CA ALA A 46 -7.47 4.47 10.03
C ALA A 46 -7.23 5.94 9.62
N SER A 47 -7.25 6.24 8.32
CA SER A 47 -7.06 7.59 7.76
C SER A 47 -8.36 8.37 7.58
N GLY A 48 -9.49 7.90 8.15
CA GLY A 48 -10.79 8.57 8.07
C GLY A 48 -11.44 8.48 6.69
N GLY A 49 -11.25 7.37 5.97
CA GLY A 49 -11.85 7.11 4.67
C GLY A 49 -11.14 7.77 3.48
N LYS A 50 -10.04 8.49 3.71
CA LYS A 50 -9.29 9.18 2.65
C LYS A 50 -8.55 8.19 1.74
N LYS A 51 -8.51 8.51 0.44
CA LYS A 51 -7.68 7.78 -0.53
C LYS A 51 -6.19 7.87 -0.16
N ILE A 52 -5.48 6.78 -0.43
CA ILE A 52 -4.11 6.53 0.00
C ILE A 52 -3.14 6.88 -1.12
N ASN A 53 -1.99 7.47 -0.77
CA ASN A 53 -0.85 7.58 -1.68
C ASN A 53 0.10 6.41 -1.43
N ILE A 54 0.47 5.68 -2.48
CA ILE A 54 1.45 4.59 -2.37
C ILE A 54 2.81 5.12 -2.80
N ILE A 55 3.82 4.90 -1.94
CA ILE A 55 5.22 5.12 -2.29
C ILE A 55 5.87 3.74 -2.30
N SER A 56 6.47 3.38 -3.44
CA SER A 56 7.10 2.09 -3.65
C SER A 56 8.51 2.28 -4.19
N HIS A 57 9.35 1.25 -4.06
CA HIS A 57 10.73 1.28 -4.53
C HIS A 57 11.07 -0.03 -5.23
N SER A 58 11.75 0.06 -6.38
CA SER A 58 12.23 -1.09 -7.16
C SER A 58 11.13 -2.16 -7.34
N MET A 59 11.36 -3.40 -6.92
CA MET A 59 10.40 -4.52 -7.00
C MET A 59 9.04 -4.21 -6.35
N GLY A 60 8.99 -3.33 -5.34
CA GLY A 60 7.72 -2.88 -4.76
C GLY A 60 6.81 -2.20 -5.78
N GLY A 61 7.35 -1.51 -6.79
CA GLY A 61 6.55 -0.93 -7.86
C GLY A 61 5.95 -1.99 -8.79
N LEU A 62 6.65 -3.10 -9.01
CA LEU A 62 6.13 -4.24 -9.77
C LEU A 62 4.99 -4.94 -9.01
N LEU A 63 5.12 -5.09 -7.69
CA LEU A 63 4.02 -5.59 -6.86
C LEU A 63 2.78 -4.71 -6.98
N VAL A 64 2.94 -3.39 -6.87
CA VAL A 64 1.82 -2.44 -7.02
C VAL A 64 1.21 -2.54 -8.43
N LYS A 65 2.04 -2.65 -9.48
CA LYS A 65 1.55 -2.81 -10.86
C LYS A 65 0.79 -4.13 -11.07
N CYS A 66 1.26 -5.24 -10.50
CA CYS A 66 0.51 -6.50 -10.51
C CYS A 66 -0.83 -6.36 -9.81
N PHE A 67 -0.83 -5.71 -8.63
CA PHE A 67 -2.06 -5.46 -7.87
C PHE A 67 -3.05 -4.58 -8.66
N MET A 68 -2.58 -3.51 -9.32
CA MET A 68 -3.40 -2.67 -10.19
C MET A 68 -4.07 -3.44 -11.33
N GLY A 69 -3.35 -4.40 -11.94
CA GLY A 69 -3.88 -5.18 -13.06
C GLY A 69 -4.84 -6.29 -12.64
N LEU A 70 -4.63 -6.89 -11.47
CA LEU A 70 -5.40 -8.04 -10.98
C LEU A 70 -6.55 -7.67 -10.03
N HIS A 71 -6.45 -6.51 -9.37
CA HIS A 71 -7.40 -6.01 -8.36
C HIS A 71 -7.69 -4.51 -8.59
N SER A 72 -8.00 -4.15 -9.84
CA SER A 72 -8.19 -2.75 -10.25
C SER A 72 -9.32 -2.05 -9.48
N ASP A 73 -10.41 -2.75 -9.20
CA ASP A 73 -11.56 -2.27 -8.42
C ASP A 73 -11.15 -1.86 -6.99
N VAL A 74 -10.36 -2.70 -6.33
CA VAL A 74 -9.83 -2.43 -4.98
C VAL A 74 -8.84 -1.27 -5.02
N PHE A 75 -7.97 -1.24 -6.04
CA PHE A 75 -7.00 -0.17 -6.21
C PHE A 75 -7.68 1.19 -6.42
N GLU A 76 -8.64 1.27 -7.35
CA GLU A 76 -9.39 2.51 -7.64
C GLU A 76 -10.22 2.99 -6.44
N LYS A 77 -10.74 2.06 -5.63
CA LYS A 77 -11.47 2.38 -4.41
C LYS A 77 -10.59 3.07 -3.37
N TYR A 78 -9.40 2.54 -3.10
CA TYR A 78 -8.59 2.98 -1.96
C TYR A 78 -7.41 3.88 -2.30
N VAL A 79 -6.88 3.84 -3.52
CA VAL A 79 -5.66 4.54 -3.91
C VAL A 79 -6.01 5.81 -4.70
N LYS A 80 -5.24 6.87 -4.44
CA LYS A 80 -5.29 8.11 -5.22
C LYS A 80 -4.47 7.91 -6.50
N ASN A 81 -5.17 7.84 -7.63
CA ASN A 81 -4.61 7.79 -8.99
C ASN A 81 -4.75 9.17 -9.64
#